data_AF-A0A4U0X1V8-F1
#
_entry.id   AF-A0A4U0X1V8-F1
#
_cell.length_a   1.000
_cell.length_b   1.000
_cell.length_c   1.000
_cell.angle_alpha   90.00
_cell.angle_beta   90.00
_cell.angle_gamma   90.00
#
_symmetry.space_group_name_H-M   'P 1'
#
loop_
_entity.id
_entity.type
_entity.pdbx_description
1 polymer ?
#
loop_
_entity_poly.entity_id
_entity_poly.type
_entity_poly.pdbx_seq_one_letter_code
_entity_poly.pdbx_strand_id
1 'polypeptide(L)'
;MTSQEEQTTSTTTQQPAAVPPSSDTTLLSSPAATTAPSNKAPEAILIPPNPRLAALATKRTTLERTLSDLTAHRSALITRTTLPSGLAMPAEWPEDQKEAQALSSANAVIKEHIGLLHRYNEIKDIGQGLMGLLADQRGVRVSEVMEDFGLGGRD
;
A
#
# COMPACT_ATOMS: atom_id res chain seq x y z
N MET A 1 -11.44 60.93 12.97
CA MET A 1 -11.35 60.82 14.44
C MET A 1 -10.60 59.53 14.73
N THR A 2 -9.30 59.60 15.03
CA THR A 2 -8.73 59.64 16.42
C THR A 2 -8.57 58.21 16.95
N SER A 3 -7.42 57.67 17.39
CA SER A 3 -5.99 58.05 17.37
C SER A 3 -5.15 56.75 17.56
N GLN A 4 -3.99 56.57 16.91
CA GLN A 4 -2.61 56.61 17.49
C GLN A 4 -2.40 55.85 18.82
N GLU A 5 -1.57 54.79 18.81
CA GLU A 5 -0.19 54.70 19.37
C GLU A 5 -0.21 54.20 20.84
N GLU A 6 0.80 53.56 21.46
CA GLU A 6 2.25 53.38 21.25
C GLU A 6 2.62 51.86 21.32
N GLN A 7 3.65 51.30 20.66
CA GLN A 7 5.10 51.29 21.00
C GLN A 7 5.41 50.91 22.47
N THR A 8 6.41 50.07 22.81
CA THR A 8 7.85 50.20 22.50
C THR A 8 8.69 48.90 22.58
N THR A 9 9.65 48.72 21.64
CA THR A 9 11.04 48.19 21.77
C THR A 9 11.35 46.85 22.47
N SER A 10 12.27 45.98 22.03
CA SER A 10 13.60 46.20 21.40
C SER A 10 13.99 45.00 20.49
N THR A 11 14.47 45.13 19.25
CA THR A 11 15.80 45.60 18.74
C THR A 11 16.97 44.61 18.95
N THR A 12 17.76 44.39 17.88
CA THR A 12 19.11 43.72 17.77
C THR A 12 19.08 42.25 17.25
N THR A 13 19.89 41.79 16.27
CA THR A 13 20.57 42.44 15.12
C THR A 13 21.02 41.42 14.02
N GLN A 14 21.16 41.90 12.77
CA GLN A 14 22.06 41.49 11.65
C GLN A 14 22.25 40.02 11.13
N GLN A 15 21.98 39.91 9.82
CA GLN A 15 22.71 39.19 8.72
C GLN A 15 24.27 39.16 8.83
N PRO A 16 25.02 38.53 7.89
CA PRO A 16 24.78 37.32 7.06
C PRO A 16 25.98 36.32 7.06
N ALA A 17 25.83 35.20 6.35
CA ALA A 17 26.89 34.39 5.68
C ALA A 17 28.29 34.19 6.32
N ALA A 18 28.61 32.95 6.73
CA ALA A 18 29.95 32.34 6.54
C ALA A 18 29.93 30.81 6.74
N VAL A 19 30.72 30.09 5.93
CA VAL A 19 31.13 28.70 6.17
C VAL A 19 32.22 28.65 7.26
N PRO A 20 32.20 27.60 8.10
CA PRO A 20 33.41 26.87 8.44
C PRO A 20 33.23 25.35 8.19
N PRO A 21 34.29 24.65 7.78
CA PRO A 21 35.11 24.02 8.82
C PRO A 21 36.59 24.41 8.72
N SER A 22 37.18 24.75 9.87
CA SER A 22 38.60 25.06 10.00
C SER A 22 39.49 23.82 9.89
N SER A 23 40.71 24.05 9.43
CA SER A 23 41.72 23.06 9.09
C SER A 23 42.40 22.36 10.28
N ASP A 24 43.16 21.32 9.93
CA ASP A 24 44.38 20.85 10.58
C ASP A 24 44.37 20.46 12.07
N THR A 25 44.60 19.17 12.30
CA THR A 25 45.41 18.72 13.43
C THR A 25 46.53 17.85 12.91
N THR A 26 47.71 18.46 12.87
CA THR A 26 48.99 17.83 12.56
C THR A 26 49.33 16.73 13.56
N LEU A 27 49.74 15.55 13.08
CA LEU A 27 50.67 14.69 13.82
C LEU A 27 51.83 14.29 12.89
N LEU A 28 52.98 14.92 13.15
CA LEU A 28 54.25 14.66 12.50
C LEU A 28 54.95 13.48 13.21
N SER A 29 55.39 12.45 12.48
CA SER A 29 56.65 11.72 12.74
C SER A 29 56.89 10.59 11.73
N SER A 30 57.98 10.72 10.97
CA SER A 30 58.79 9.59 10.50
C SER A 30 59.96 9.42 11.50
N PRO A 31 60.69 8.27 11.61
CA PRO A 31 61.26 7.60 10.43
C PRO A 31 61.48 6.06 10.49
N ALA A 32 61.85 5.53 9.31
CA ALA A 32 62.83 4.45 9.05
C ALA A 32 62.47 2.95 9.24
N ALA A 33 63.20 2.17 8.42
CA ALA A 33 63.47 0.72 8.48
C ALA A 33 62.40 -0.28 8.00
N THR A 34 62.37 -0.49 6.67
CA THR A 34 62.85 -1.70 5.98
C THR A 34 62.47 -3.12 6.46
N THR A 35 62.34 -4.02 5.46
CA THR A 35 62.30 -5.51 5.51
C THR A 35 61.00 -6.20 5.97
N ALA A 36 60.23 -6.65 4.97
CA ALA A 36 59.62 -7.98 4.99
C ALA A 36 60.74 -9.05 4.90
N PRO A 37 60.57 -10.32 5.36
CA PRO A 37 59.56 -11.20 4.77
C PRO A 37 58.85 -12.18 5.73
N SER A 38 57.80 -12.82 5.21
CA SER A 38 57.33 -14.18 5.53
C SER A 38 57.11 -14.54 7.01
N ASN A 39 55.85 -14.51 7.45
CA ASN A 39 55.35 -15.54 8.36
C ASN A 39 53.93 -15.98 8.00
N LYS A 40 53.63 -17.24 8.32
CA LYS A 40 52.43 -18.01 7.96
C LYS A 40 51.12 -17.22 7.95
N ALA A 41 50.28 -17.52 6.95
CA ALA A 41 48.85 -17.28 7.04
C ALA A 41 48.31 -17.90 8.36
N PRO A 42 47.57 -17.14 9.19
CA PRO A 42 46.78 -17.73 10.24
C PRO A 42 45.62 -18.46 9.54
N GLU A 43 45.76 -19.78 9.50
CA GLU A 43 44.72 -20.75 9.18
C GLU A 43 43.36 -20.24 9.69
N ALA A 44 42.47 -19.90 8.76
CA ALA A 44 41.16 -19.38 9.10
C ALA A 44 40.41 -20.49 9.84
N ILE A 45 40.37 -20.39 11.17
CA ILE A 45 39.61 -21.30 12.02
C ILE A 45 38.15 -21.14 11.59
N LEU A 46 37.69 -22.09 10.77
CA LEU A 46 36.30 -22.27 10.40
C LEU A 46 35.55 -22.73 11.65
N ILE A 47 35.29 -21.78 12.55
CA ILE A 47 34.29 -21.91 13.59
C ILE A 47 33.02 -22.33 12.86
N PRO A 48 32.46 -23.53 13.10
CA PRO A 48 31.26 -23.96 12.41
C PRO A 48 30.19 -22.90 12.69
N PRO A 49 29.60 -22.27 11.66
CA PRO A 49 28.68 -21.16 11.86
C PRO A 49 27.55 -21.68 12.72
N ASN A 50 27.41 -21.10 13.92
CA ASN A 50 26.48 -21.59 14.94
C ASN A 50 25.13 -21.89 14.26
N PRO A 51 24.61 -23.14 14.34
CA PRO A 51 23.51 -23.57 13.47
C PRO A 51 22.26 -22.70 13.65
N ARG A 52 22.13 -22.04 14.81
CA ARG A 52 21.10 -21.05 15.09
C ARG A 52 21.27 -19.75 14.27
N LEU A 53 22.50 -19.27 14.07
CA LEU A 53 22.80 -18.12 13.20
C LEU A 53 22.53 -18.45 11.72
N ALA A 54 22.92 -19.63 11.27
CA ALA A 54 22.59 -20.11 9.92
C ALA A 54 21.06 -20.18 9.71
N ALA A 55 20.32 -20.75 10.68
CA ALA A 55 18.86 -20.81 10.64
C ALA A 55 18.18 -19.44 10.77
N LEU A 56 18.82 -18.45 11.39
CA LEU A 56 18.32 -17.06 11.40
C LEU A 56 18.60 -16.36 10.07
N ALA A 57 19.74 -16.61 9.43
CA ALA A 57 20.07 -16.08 8.12
C ALA A 57 19.12 -16.61 7.02
N THR A 58 18.77 -17.91 7.04
CA THR A 58 17.78 -18.48 6.10
C THR A 58 16.37 -17.94 6.33
N LYS A 59 15.97 -17.73 7.59
CA LYS A 59 14.71 -17.04 7.91
C LYS A 59 14.70 -15.61 7.42
N ARG A 60 15.80 -14.86 7.62
CA ARG A 60 15.95 -13.49 7.15
C ARG A 60 15.83 -13.38 5.63
N THR A 61 16.55 -14.19 4.86
CA THR A 61 16.46 -14.18 3.38
C THR A 61 15.09 -14.63 2.88
N THR A 62 14.41 -15.51 3.61
CA THR A 62 13.02 -15.88 3.31
C THR A 62 12.07 -14.70 3.53
N LEU A 63 12.21 -13.97 4.64
CA LEU A 63 11.41 -12.77 4.93
C LEU A 63 11.68 -11.66 3.91
N GLU A 64 12.94 -11.38 3.60
CA GLU A 64 13.36 -10.41 2.58
C GLU A 64 12.75 -10.76 1.20
N ARG A 65 12.76 -12.05 0.81
CA ARG A 65 12.05 -12.51 -0.40
C ARG A 65 10.55 -12.23 -0.31
N THR A 66 9.87 -12.62 0.77
CA THR A 66 8.42 -12.38 0.91
C THR A 66 8.06 -10.91 0.88
N LEU A 67 8.89 -10.03 1.46
CA LEU A 67 8.68 -8.58 1.39
C LEU A 67 8.83 -8.07 -0.04
N SER A 68 9.84 -8.51 -0.80
CA SER A 68 10.01 -8.11 -2.20
C SER A 68 8.88 -8.59 -3.12
N ASP A 69 8.31 -9.77 -2.84
CA ASP A 69 7.17 -10.32 -3.57
C ASP A 69 5.88 -9.54 -3.24
N LEU A 70 5.66 -9.23 -1.96
CA LEU A 70 4.49 -8.46 -1.52
C LEU A 70 4.50 -7.02 -2.04
N THR A 71 5.67 -6.35 -2.10
CA THR A 71 5.77 -5.00 -2.66
C THR A 71 5.59 -4.98 -4.17
N ALA A 72 6.10 -5.98 -4.89
CA ALA A 72 5.86 -6.15 -6.33
C ALA A 72 4.36 -6.42 -6.63
N HIS A 73 3.72 -7.30 -5.87
CA HIS A 73 2.30 -7.58 -6.03
C HIS A 73 1.42 -6.35 -5.72
N ARG A 74 1.75 -5.60 -4.67
CA ARG A 74 1.12 -4.32 -4.30
C ARG A 74 1.21 -3.28 -5.42
N SER A 75 2.39 -3.06 -5.99
CA SER A 75 2.56 -2.05 -7.06
C SER A 75 1.82 -2.43 -8.36
N ALA A 76 1.75 -3.72 -8.69
CA ALA A 76 0.96 -4.23 -9.80
C ALA A 76 -0.55 -4.02 -9.58
N LEU A 77 -1.06 -4.24 -8.36
CA LEU A 77 -2.45 -3.97 -7.98
C LEU A 77 -2.79 -2.48 -8.09
N ILE A 78 -1.91 -1.59 -7.59
CA ILE A 78 -2.10 -0.13 -7.69
C ILE A 78 -2.12 0.33 -9.14
N THR A 79 -1.19 -0.16 -9.97
CA THR A 79 -1.08 0.22 -11.39
C THR A 79 -2.30 -0.21 -12.22
N ARG A 80 -2.92 -1.35 -11.86
CA ARG A 80 -4.14 -1.84 -12.50
C ARG A 80 -5.40 -1.10 -12.02
N THR A 81 -5.36 -0.48 -10.84
CA THR A 81 -6.52 0.24 -10.31
C THR A 81 -6.71 1.58 -11.03
N THR A 82 -7.97 1.96 -11.25
CA THR A 82 -8.34 3.26 -11.80
C THR A 82 -9.08 4.10 -10.76
N LEU A 83 -9.02 5.41 -10.96
CA LEU A 83 -9.91 6.35 -10.27
C LEU A 83 -11.37 6.05 -10.64
N PRO A 84 -12.37 6.42 -9.81
CA PRO A 84 -13.79 6.28 -10.14
C PRO A 84 -14.18 6.93 -11.48
N SER A 85 -13.42 7.94 -11.93
CA SER A 85 -13.56 8.61 -13.23
C SER A 85 -12.98 7.82 -14.42
N GLY A 86 -12.50 6.59 -14.22
CA GLY A 86 -11.87 5.73 -15.25
C GLY A 86 -10.43 6.08 -15.61
N LEU A 87 -9.85 7.14 -15.02
CA LEU A 87 -8.49 7.58 -15.28
C LEU A 87 -7.44 6.81 -14.45
N ALA A 88 -6.21 6.74 -14.95
CA ALA A 88 -5.06 6.23 -14.21
C ALA A 88 -4.68 7.17 -13.05
N MET A 89 -4.10 6.62 -11.98
CA MET A 89 -3.61 7.42 -10.86
C MET A 89 -2.40 8.28 -11.27
N PRO A 90 -2.34 9.57 -10.89
CA PRO A 90 -1.20 10.43 -11.20
C PRO A 90 0.10 9.90 -10.60
N ALA A 91 1.20 10.03 -11.35
CA ALA A 91 2.50 9.54 -10.91
C ALA A 91 3.03 10.31 -9.70
N GLU A 92 2.70 11.61 -9.59
CA GLU A 92 3.16 12.53 -8.56
C GLU A 92 2.56 12.30 -7.15
N TRP A 93 1.56 11.43 -7.00
CA TRP A 93 0.97 11.18 -5.67
C TRP A 93 1.89 10.33 -4.78
N PRO A 94 1.95 10.61 -3.46
CA PRO A 94 2.65 9.75 -2.52
C PRO A 94 2.01 8.36 -2.49
N GLU A 95 2.84 7.35 -2.27
CA GLU A 95 2.45 5.94 -2.41
C GLU A 95 1.30 5.55 -1.47
N ASP A 96 1.32 6.03 -0.22
CA ASP A 96 0.27 5.80 0.78
C ASP A 96 -1.09 6.35 0.34
N GLN A 97 -1.11 7.43 -0.44
CA GLN A 97 -2.34 8.03 -0.98
C GLN A 97 -2.87 7.22 -2.17
N LYS A 98 -1.98 6.69 -3.02
CA LYS A 98 -2.35 5.74 -4.09
C LYS A 98 -2.97 4.48 -3.49
N GLU A 99 -2.39 3.92 -2.43
CA GLU A 99 -2.97 2.80 -1.68
C GLU A 99 -4.36 3.10 -1.11
N ALA A 100 -4.48 4.20 -0.36
CA ALA A 100 -5.75 4.56 0.27
C ALA A 100 -6.86 4.72 -0.79
N GLN A 101 -6.54 5.34 -1.92
CA GLN A 101 -7.48 5.48 -3.03
C GLN A 101 -7.74 4.13 -3.75
N ALA A 102 -6.75 3.25 -3.89
CA ALA A 102 -6.91 1.93 -4.51
C ALA A 102 -7.85 1.04 -3.68
N LEU A 103 -7.64 1.02 -2.36
CA LEU A 103 -8.49 0.33 -1.40
C LEU A 103 -9.89 0.95 -1.33
N SER A 104 -10.00 2.29 -1.38
CA SER A 104 -11.30 2.99 -1.43
C SER A 104 -12.09 2.62 -2.69
N SER A 105 -11.44 2.64 -3.86
CA SER A 105 -12.03 2.26 -5.15
C SER A 105 -12.50 0.79 -5.14
N ALA A 106 -11.66 -0.14 -4.69
CA ALA A 106 -12.02 -1.55 -4.56
C ALA A 106 -13.21 -1.77 -3.60
N ASN A 107 -13.22 -1.10 -2.44
CA ASN A 107 -14.32 -1.15 -1.49
C ASN A 107 -15.62 -0.53 -2.06
N ALA A 108 -15.53 0.50 -2.89
CA ALA A 108 -16.69 1.10 -3.54
C ALA A 108 -17.33 0.12 -4.54
N VAL A 109 -16.53 -0.52 -5.40
CA VAL A 109 -17.01 -1.55 -6.35
C VAL A 109 -17.65 -2.74 -5.63
N ILE A 110 -17.06 -3.20 -4.53
CA ILE A 110 -17.63 -4.29 -3.71
C ILE A 110 -18.99 -3.85 -3.11
N LYS A 111 -19.08 -2.64 -2.55
CA LYS A 111 -20.35 -2.11 -2.00
C LYS A 111 -21.43 -1.94 -3.06
N GLU A 112 -21.07 -1.45 -4.25
CA GLU A 112 -21.97 -1.35 -5.38
C GLU A 112 -22.50 -2.72 -5.78
N HIS A 113 -21.62 -3.72 -5.98
CA HIS A 113 -22.03 -5.07 -6.34
C HIS A 113 -22.92 -5.73 -5.28
N ILE A 114 -22.60 -5.55 -3.99
CA ILE A 114 -23.46 -5.98 -2.88
C ILE A 114 -24.83 -5.31 -2.96
N GLY A 115 -24.90 -4.01 -3.24
CA GLY A 115 -26.15 -3.27 -3.42
C GLY A 115 -26.99 -3.77 -4.61
N LEU A 116 -26.35 -4.06 -5.74
CA LEU A 116 -27.00 -4.66 -6.91
C LEU A 116 -27.59 -6.03 -6.58
N LEU A 117 -26.85 -6.88 -5.85
CA LEU A 117 -27.30 -8.22 -5.48
C LEU A 117 -28.49 -8.18 -4.52
N HIS A 118 -28.48 -7.29 -3.52
CA HIS A 118 -29.62 -7.08 -2.63
C HIS A 118 -30.85 -6.60 -3.42
N ARG A 119 -30.70 -5.58 -4.26
CA ARG A 119 -31.80 -5.04 -5.08
C ARG A 119 -32.36 -6.07 -6.07
N TYR A 120 -31.49 -6.91 -6.65
CA TYR A 120 -31.93 -8.02 -7.50
C TYR A 120 -32.76 -9.04 -6.71
N ASN A 121 -32.29 -9.46 -5.53
CA ASN A 121 -33.02 -10.39 -4.67
C ASN A 121 -34.37 -9.81 -4.23
N GLU A 122 -34.41 -8.55 -3.76
CA GLU A 122 -35.66 -7.87 -3.39
C GLU A 122 -36.69 -7.87 -4.54
N ILE A 123 -36.26 -7.55 -5.76
CA ILE A 123 -37.15 -7.56 -6.94
C ILE A 123 -37.55 -9.00 -7.32
N LYS A 124 -36.64 -9.98 -7.21
CA LYS A 124 -36.90 -11.40 -7.47
C LYS A 124 -37.94 -11.95 -6.50
N ASP A 125 -37.80 -11.67 -5.21
CA ASP A 125 -38.69 -12.14 -4.15
C ASP A 125 -40.10 -11.51 -4.28
N ILE A 126 -40.17 -10.20 -4.57
CA ILE A 126 -41.44 -9.52 -4.87
C ILE A 126 -42.10 -10.13 -6.13
N GLY A 127 -41.32 -10.33 -7.19
CA GLY A 127 -41.79 -10.94 -8.44
C GLY A 127 -42.33 -12.36 -8.24
N GLN A 128 -41.61 -13.20 -7.49
CA GLN A 128 -42.03 -14.55 -7.14
C GLN A 128 -43.30 -14.56 -6.26
N GLY A 129 -43.40 -13.66 -5.29
CA GLY A 129 -44.61 -13.50 -4.47
C GLY A 129 -45.85 -13.10 -5.29
N LEU A 130 -45.69 -12.15 -6.23
CA LEU A 130 -46.76 -11.74 -7.15
C LEU A 130 -47.15 -12.86 -8.12
N MET A 131 -46.18 -13.61 -8.65
CA MET A 131 -46.43 -14.78 -9.51
C MET A 131 -47.13 -15.92 -8.76
N GLY A 132 -46.81 -16.11 -7.47
CA GLY A 132 -47.54 -17.01 -6.58
C GLY A 132 -49.02 -16.64 -6.47
N LEU A 133 -49.32 -15.38 -6.13
CA LEU A 133 -50.69 -14.89 -6.02
C LEU A 133 -51.46 -14.96 -7.35
N LEU A 134 -50.79 -14.73 -8.48
CA LEU A 134 -51.39 -14.86 -9.82
C LEU A 134 -51.67 -16.31 -10.20
N ALA A 135 -50.79 -17.23 -9.81
CA ALA A 135 -50.99 -18.68 -9.99
C ALA A 135 -52.18 -19.18 -9.16
N ASP A 136 -52.28 -18.75 -7.90
CA ASP A 136 -53.42 -19.06 -7.02
C ASP A 136 -54.75 -18.55 -7.61
N GLN A 137 -54.78 -17.33 -8.17
CA GLN A 137 -55.97 -16.78 -8.83
C GLN A 137 -56.38 -17.55 -10.10
N ARG A 138 -55.42 -18.10 -10.83
CA ARG A 138 -55.67 -18.89 -12.05
C ARG A 138 -55.88 -20.39 -11.77
N GLY A 139 -55.55 -20.88 -10.58
CA GLY A 139 -55.62 -22.31 -10.22
C GLY A 139 -54.58 -23.19 -10.92
N VAL A 140 -53.48 -22.61 -11.43
CA VAL A 140 -52.38 -23.30 -12.13
C VAL A 140 -51.10 -23.25 -11.30
N ARG A 141 -50.06 -24.01 -11.69
CA ARG A 141 -48.78 -23.95 -10.97
C ARG A 141 -47.99 -22.71 -11.33
N VAL A 142 -47.23 -22.18 -10.36
CA VAL A 142 -46.33 -21.03 -10.55
C VAL A 142 -45.36 -21.25 -11.72
N SER A 143 -44.91 -22.49 -11.96
CA SER A 143 -44.06 -22.83 -13.10
C SER A 143 -44.74 -22.61 -14.46
N GLU A 144 -46.04 -22.90 -14.57
CA GLU A 144 -46.83 -22.74 -15.80
C GLU A 144 -47.05 -21.24 -16.07
N VAL A 145 -47.30 -20.45 -15.01
CA VAL A 145 -47.37 -18.98 -15.09
C VAL A 145 -46.00 -18.37 -15.45
N MET A 146 -44.90 -18.85 -14.87
CA MET A 146 -43.56 -18.35 -15.24
C MET A 146 -43.23 -18.64 -16.71
N GLU A 147 -43.65 -19.79 -17.25
CA GLU A 147 -43.51 -20.10 -18.68
C GLU A 147 -44.36 -19.17 -19.57
N ASP A 148 -45.63 -18.92 -19.22
CA ASP A 148 -46.50 -17.93 -19.89
C ASP A 148 -45.87 -16.52 -19.97
N PHE A 149 -45.15 -16.09 -18.92
CA PHE A 149 -44.47 -14.79 -18.87
C PHE A 149 -43.03 -14.82 -19.42
N GLY A 150 -42.57 -15.93 -19.98
CA GLY A 150 -41.22 -16.08 -20.54
C GLY A 150 -40.09 -16.13 -19.51
N LEU A 151 -40.43 -16.26 -18.22
CA LEU A 151 -39.49 -16.38 -17.09
C LEU A 151 -39.01 -17.83 -16.95
N GLY A 152 -38.35 -18.34 -17.98
CA GLY A 152 -37.70 -19.65 -17.93
C GLY A 152 -36.61 -19.68 -16.85
N GLY A 153 -36.67 -20.65 -15.93
CA GLY A 153 -35.82 -20.71 -14.72
C GLY A 153 -34.34 -21.03 -14.97
N ARG A 154 -33.64 -20.18 -15.74
CA ARG A 154 -32.22 -20.30 -16.08
C ARG A 154 -31.40 -19.05 -15.74
N ASP A 155 -31.98 -18.16 -14.91
CA ASP A 155 -31.39 -16.94 -14.32
C ASP A 155 -31.44 -16.94 -12.77
#